data_AF-A0A8S3TKT1-F1
#
_entry.id   AF-A0A8S3TKT1-F1
#
_cell.length_a   1.000
_cell.length_b   1.000
_cell.length_c   1.000
_cell.angle_alpha   90.00
_cell.angle_beta   90.00
_cell.angle_gamma   90.00
#
_symmetry.space_group_name_H-M   'P 1'
#
loop_
_entity.id
_entity.type
_entity.pdbx_description
1 polymer ?
#
loop_
_entity_poly.entity_id
_entity_poly.type
_entity_poly.pdbx_seq_one_letter_code
_entity_poly.pdbx_strand_id
1 'polypeptide(L)'
;MAAETTFHLPEHMKGEADIVRCFCCDLGLAEWDAQDDPWVEHARHNCRCLFLKSEKGEDYVNEIYNPKHPVLEDKDSRLKTFAGVWRTDIEQTPEILVDAGFFYTGEEDTVRCHYCDGGLRNWEPKDIPWEEHARWFPFCKFVIKMKGREYIDEIRIKHEVFSVLKSTSSHVFF
;
A
#
# COMPACT_ATOMS: atom_id res chain seq x y z
N MET A 1 21.31 -6.29 -6.27
CA MET A 1 21.21 -7.73 -6.58
C MET A 1 19.75 -8.10 -6.82
N ALA A 2 19.09 -7.47 -7.81
CA ALA A 2 17.70 -7.78 -8.19
C ALA A 2 17.59 -8.91 -9.23
N ALA A 3 18.74 -9.31 -9.79
CA ALA A 3 18.85 -10.28 -10.88
C ALA A 3 19.30 -11.65 -10.36
N GLU A 4 18.54 -12.25 -9.45
CA GLU A 4 18.66 -13.69 -9.22
C GLU A 4 17.25 -14.31 -9.28
N THR A 5 17.01 -15.00 -10.40
CA THR A 5 15.90 -15.93 -10.73
C THR A 5 14.51 -15.38 -11.10
N THR A 6 14.06 -14.21 -10.62
CA THR A 6 12.67 -13.74 -10.88
C THR A 6 12.56 -12.63 -11.94
N PHE A 7 13.52 -11.71 -11.98
CA PHE A 7 13.54 -10.58 -12.91
C PHE A 7 14.90 -10.44 -13.60
N HIS A 8 14.92 -9.86 -14.80
CA HIS A 8 16.14 -9.54 -15.56
C HIS A 8 16.16 -8.07 -15.99
N LEU A 9 17.36 -7.52 -16.14
CA LEU A 9 17.59 -6.20 -16.74
C LEU A 9 17.69 -6.34 -18.27
N PRO A 10 16.80 -5.72 -19.08
CA PRO A 10 16.93 -5.76 -20.53
C PRO A 10 18.21 -5.05 -21.00
N GLU A 11 18.98 -5.68 -21.88
CA GLU A 11 20.29 -5.14 -22.32
C GLU A 11 20.22 -3.75 -22.95
N HIS A 12 19.10 -3.42 -23.61
CA HIS A 12 18.86 -2.14 -24.27
C HIS A 12 18.47 -1.00 -23.32
N MET A 13 18.22 -1.29 -22.03
CA MET A 13 17.85 -0.30 -21.00
C MET A 13 18.98 -0.05 -19.99
N LYS A 14 20.21 -0.51 -20.26
CA LYS A 14 21.38 -0.20 -19.43
C LYS A 14 21.63 1.33 -19.44
N GLY A 15 21.09 2.04 -18.46
CA GLY A 15 21.28 3.48 -18.27
C GLY A 15 19.99 4.29 -18.10
N GLU A 16 18.82 3.71 -18.38
CA GLU A 16 17.51 4.26 -17.99
C GLU A 16 17.06 3.55 -16.70
N ALA A 17 16.22 4.22 -15.89
CA ALA A 17 15.83 3.84 -14.53
C ALA A 17 15.76 2.32 -14.29
N ASP A 18 16.21 1.86 -13.11
CA ASP A 18 16.41 0.45 -12.70
C ASP A 18 15.12 -0.40 -12.79
N ILE A 19 14.65 -0.64 -14.02
CA ILE A 19 13.44 -1.38 -14.35
C ILE A 19 13.85 -2.82 -14.62
N VAL A 20 13.46 -3.70 -13.71
CA VAL A 20 13.63 -5.14 -13.86
C VAL A 20 12.33 -5.74 -14.39
N ARG A 21 12.43 -6.73 -15.28
CA ARG A 21 11.27 -7.38 -15.92
C ARG A 21 11.21 -8.87 -15.62
N CYS A 22 10.01 -9.38 -15.35
CA CYS A 22 9.79 -10.81 -15.23
C CYS A 22 9.84 -11.44 -16.62
N PHE A 23 10.71 -12.42 -16.85
CA PHE A 23 10.85 -13.09 -18.15
C PHE A 23 9.60 -13.89 -18.56
N CYS A 24 8.72 -14.25 -17.61
CA CYS A 24 7.55 -15.08 -17.87
C CYS A 24 6.31 -14.25 -18.22
N CYS A 25 6.13 -13.10 -17.59
CA CYS A 25 4.90 -12.32 -17.73
C CYS A 25 5.12 -10.85 -18.12
N ASP A 26 6.37 -10.47 -18.41
CA ASP A 26 6.79 -9.12 -18.81
C ASP A 26 6.46 -8.01 -17.80
N LEU A 27 6.07 -8.37 -16.57
CA LEU A 27 5.86 -7.41 -15.49
C LEU A 27 7.16 -6.63 -15.27
N GLY A 28 7.13 -5.33 -15.57
CA GLY A 28 8.21 -4.39 -15.29
C GLY A 28 7.96 -3.65 -13.98
N LEU A 29 8.96 -3.65 -13.10
CA LEU A 29 8.94 -2.92 -11.83
C LEU A 29 10.20 -2.07 -11.72
N ALA A 30 10.04 -0.86 -11.18
CA ALA A 30 11.10 0.12 -10.94
C ALA A 30 11.14 0.52 -9.45
N GLU A 31 12.12 1.35 -9.07
CA GLU A 31 12.22 1.92 -7.71
C GLU A 31 12.46 0.86 -6.61
N TRP A 32 13.36 -0.08 -6.85
CA TRP A 32 13.67 -1.14 -5.89
C TRP A 32 14.58 -0.65 -4.75
N ASP A 33 14.19 -0.98 -3.53
CA ASP A 33 15.02 -0.83 -2.35
C ASP A 33 15.82 -2.11 -2.07
N ALA A 34 16.95 -1.98 -1.38
CA ALA A 34 17.81 -3.11 -1.04
C ALA A 34 17.15 -4.18 -0.15
N GLN A 35 15.99 -3.87 0.43
CA GLN A 35 15.24 -4.76 1.32
C GLN A 35 14.04 -5.44 0.62
N ASP A 36 13.74 -5.07 -0.62
CA ASP A 36 12.60 -5.61 -1.34
C ASP A 36 12.84 -7.08 -1.73
N ASP A 37 11.83 -7.92 -1.49
CA ASP A 37 11.83 -9.32 -1.93
C ASP A 37 11.20 -9.43 -3.34
N PRO A 38 11.94 -9.93 -4.34
CA PRO A 38 11.43 -10.02 -5.71
C PRO A 38 10.16 -10.86 -5.86
N TRP A 39 10.02 -11.95 -5.10
CA TRP A 39 8.83 -12.81 -5.19
C TRP A 39 7.61 -12.13 -4.57
N VAL A 40 7.80 -11.39 -3.47
CA VAL A 40 6.75 -10.60 -2.83
C VAL A 40 6.28 -9.48 -3.75
N GLU A 41 7.21 -8.69 -4.32
CA GLU A 41 6.85 -7.61 -5.24
C GLU A 41 6.20 -8.16 -6.51
N HIS A 42 6.69 -9.30 -7.03
CA HIS A 42 6.03 -9.98 -8.13
C HIS A 42 4.60 -10.39 -7.76
N ALA A 43 4.40 -11.13 -6.67
CA ALA A 43 3.08 -11.63 -6.26
C ALA A 43 2.11 -10.48 -5.99
N ARG A 44 2.63 -9.38 -5.43
CA ARG A 44 1.86 -8.16 -5.23
C ARG A 44 1.47 -7.56 -6.56
N HIS A 45 2.33 -7.45 -7.56
CA HIS A 45 1.99 -6.73 -8.80
C HIS A 45 1.32 -7.59 -9.89
N ASN A 46 1.63 -8.89 -9.96
CA ASN A 46 1.00 -9.83 -10.87
C ASN A 46 0.96 -11.26 -10.27
N CYS A 47 -0.09 -11.56 -9.51
CA CYS A 47 -0.33 -12.88 -8.90
C CYS A 47 -0.72 -13.98 -9.90
N ARG A 48 -0.94 -13.65 -11.18
CA ARG A 48 -1.38 -14.62 -12.22
C ARG A 48 -0.23 -15.22 -13.02
N CYS A 49 1.01 -14.80 -12.76
CA CYS A 49 2.18 -15.34 -13.45
C CYS A 49 2.35 -16.84 -13.17
N LEU A 50 2.42 -17.63 -14.25
CA LEU A 50 2.55 -19.09 -14.15
C LEU A 50 3.89 -19.49 -13.55
N PHE A 51 4.97 -18.77 -13.87
CA PHE A 51 6.29 -19.05 -13.29
C PHE A 51 6.31 -18.80 -11.79
N LEU A 52 5.78 -17.66 -11.32
CA LEU A 52 5.64 -17.38 -9.88
C LEU A 52 4.89 -18.51 -9.16
N LYS A 53 3.75 -18.94 -9.70
CA LYS A 53 2.95 -20.02 -9.09
C LYS A 53 3.66 -21.37 -9.14
N SER A 54 4.39 -21.67 -10.20
CA SER A 54 5.16 -22.92 -10.34
C SER A 54 6.27 -23.01 -9.30
N GLU A 55 7.02 -21.93 -9.10
CA GLU A 55 8.19 -21.92 -8.22
C GLU A 55 7.83 -21.73 -6.74
N LYS A 56 6.84 -20.88 -6.43
CA LYS A 56 6.49 -20.52 -5.05
C LYS A 56 5.22 -21.22 -4.54
N GLY A 57 4.40 -21.77 -5.42
CA GLY A 57 3.11 -22.38 -5.09
C GLY A 57 1.97 -21.37 -4.99
N GLU A 58 0.74 -21.85 -5.15
CA GLU A 58 -0.46 -20.99 -5.09
C GLU A 58 -0.70 -20.40 -3.69
N ASP A 59 -0.42 -21.15 -2.63
CA ASP A 59 -0.64 -20.71 -1.25
C ASP A 59 0.22 -19.48 -0.91
N TYR A 60 1.50 -19.48 -1.29
CA TYR A 60 2.38 -18.32 -1.13
C TYR A 60 1.84 -17.08 -1.85
N VAL A 61 1.39 -17.24 -3.09
CA VAL A 61 0.84 -16.14 -3.89
C VAL A 61 -0.47 -15.62 -3.28
N ASN A 62 -1.34 -16.52 -2.86
CA ASN A 62 -2.63 -16.20 -2.25
C ASN A 62 -2.44 -15.47 -0.92
N GLU A 63 -1.46 -15.86 -0.12
CA GLU A 63 -1.14 -15.16 1.13
C GLU A 63 -0.81 -13.69 0.87
N ILE A 64 -0.09 -13.38 -0.21
CA ILE A 64 0.31 -12.01 -0.54
C ILE A 64 -0.82 -11.22 -1.21
N TYR A 65 -1.59 -11.88 -2.07
CA TYR A 65 -2.55 -11.20 -2.95
C TYR A 65 -3.94 -11.03 -2.34
N ASN A 66 -4.40 -11.96 -1.51
CA ASN A 66 -5.77 -11.98 -0.99
C ASN A 66 -5.97 -11.00 0.18
N PRO A 67 -7.22 -10.60 0.47
CA PRO A 67 -7.52 -9.82 1.67
C PRO A 67 -7.02 -10.52 2.93
N LYS A 68 -6.32 -9.79 3.80
CA LYS A 68 -5.82 -10.32 5.08
C LYS A 68 -6.93 -10.61 6.08
N HIS A 69 -8.06 -9.89 5.98
CA HIS A 69 -9.26 -10.09 6.79
C HIS A 69 -10.50 -10.28 5.90
N PRO A 70 -10.69 -11.46 5.28
CA PRO A 70 -11.82 -11.70 4.37
C PRO A 70 -13.19 -11.54 5.05
N VAL A 71 -13.29 -11.91 6.33
CA VAL A 71 -14.52 -11.73 7.13
C VAL A 71 -14.92 -10.27 7.35
N LEU A 72 -13.99 -9.35 7.08
CA LEU A 72 -14.16 -7.89 7.17
C LEU A 72 -14.18 -7.22 5.79
N GLU A 73 -14.38 -7.98 4.70
CA GLU A 73 -14.54 -7.40 3.36
C GLU A 73 -15.80 -6.54 3.23
N ASP A 74 -16.87 -6.93 3.93
CA ASP A 74 -18.12 -6.18 3.98
C ASP A 74 -18.02 -4.94 4.88
N LYS A 75 -18.62 -3.82 4.44
CA LYS A 75 -18.60 -2.54 5.16
C LYS A 75 -19.33 -2.63 6.50
N ASP A 76 -20.49 -3.29 6.56
CA ASP A 76 -21.28 -3.36 7.79
C ASP A 76 -20.55 -4.19 8.86
N SER A 77 -19.87 -5.27 8.44
CA SER A 77 -18.98 -6.04 9.32
C SER A 77 -17.85 -5.19 9.91
N ARG A 78 -17.24 -4.30 9.13
CA ARG A 78 -16.23 -3.36 9.66
C ARG A 78 -16.84 -2.31 10.56
N LEU A 79 -17.98 -1.73 10.20
CA LEU A 79 -18.63 -0.70 11.01
C LEU A 79 -18.96 -1.19 12.43
N LYS A 80 -19.36 -2.47 12.56
CA LYS A 80 -19.59 -3.11 13.86
C LYS A 80 -18.36 -3.10 14.78
N THR A 81 -17.14 -3.07 14.23
CA THR A 81 -15.92 -3.02 15.04
C THR A 81 -15.79 -1.70 15.82
N PHE A 82 -16.45 -0.63 15.38
CA PHE A 82 -16.42 0.69 16.03
C PHE A 82 -17.52 0.87 17.10
N ALA A 83 -18.40 -0.11 17.29
CA ALA A 83 -19.62 0.04 18.10
C ALA A 83 -19.31 0.34 19.57
N GLY A 84 -19.67 1.57 20.00
CA GLY A 84 -19.68 1.99 21.41
C GLY A 84 -18.33 2.34 22.03
N VAL A 85 -17.25 2.37 21.24
CA VAL A 85 -15.88 2.55 21.77
C VAL A 85 -15.06 3.58 20.99
N TRP A 86 -15.41 3.87 19.73
CA TRP A 86 -14.67 4.84 18.95
C TRP A 86 -14.79 6.26 19.51
N ARG A 87 -13.67 7.00 19.49
CA ARG A 87 -13.59 8.38 19.93
C ARG A 87 -14.50 9.28 19.08
N THR A 88 -15.24 10.16 19.74
CA THR A 88 -16.19 11.08 19.09
C THR A 88 -15.66 12.51 18.98
N ASP A 89 -14.45 12.76 19.48
CA ASP A 89 -13.79 14.06 19.50
C ASP A 89 -12.78 14.26 18.36
N ILE A 90 -12.72 13.32 17.40
CA ILE A 90 -11.90 13.40 16.19
C ILE A 90 -12.78 13.42 14.93
N GLU A 91 -12.25 13.95 13.83
CA GLU A 91 -13.01 14.12 12.58
C GLU A 91 -13.21 12.81 11.80
N GLN A 92 -12.34 11.81 12.05
CA GLN A 92 -12.38 10.53 11.37
C GLN A 92 -13.47 9.64 11.95
N THR A 93 -14.69 9.83 11.44
CA THR A 93 -15.84 9.02 11.84
C THR A 93 -15.68 7.56 11.38
N PRO A 94 -16.31 6.60 12.08
CA PRO A 94 -16.32 5.21 11.66
C PRO A 94 -16.72 5.01 10.19
N GLU A 95 -17.68 5.77 9.68
CA GLU A 95 -18.18 5.66 8.30
C GLU A 95 -17.08 5.98 7.29
N ILE A 96 -16.35 7.08 7.48
CA ILE A 96 -15.29 7.48 6.52
C ILE A 96 -14.07 6.55 6.59
N LEU A 97 -13.78 5.99 7.78
CA LEU A 97 -12.73 5.00 7.97
C LEU A 97 -13.09 3.68 7.29
N VAL A 98 -14.31 3.20 7.50
CA VAL A 98 -14.84 1.97 6.86
C VAL A 98 -14.88 2.12 5.34
N ASP A 99 -15.24 3.30 4.85
CA ASP A 99 -15.21 3.61 3.42
C ASP A 99 -13.80 3.48 2.84
N ALA A 100 -12.78 3.94 3.56
CA ALA A 100 -11.36 3.78 3.22
C ALA A 100 -10.81 2.36 3.47
N GLY A 101 -11.66 1.41 3.86
CA GLY A 101 -11.32 0.00 4.03
C GLY A 101 -10.83 -0.37 5.43
N PHE A 102 -10.96 0.54 6.40
CA PHE A 102 -10.49 0.33 7.76
C PHE A 102 -11.54 -0.32 8.67
N PHE A 103 -11.05 -1.09 9.65
CA PHE A 103 -11.79 -1.56 10.81
C PHE A 103 -11.03 -1.18 12.08
N TYR A 104 -11.75 -1.03 13.19
CA TYR A 104 -11.17 -0.68 14.48
C TYR A 104 -10.52 -1.89 15.14
N THR A 105 -9.33 -1.71 15.72
CA THR A 105 -8.63 -2.80 16.43
C THR A 105 -9.09 -2.97 17.88
N GLY A 106 -9.85 -2.03 18.43
CA GLY A 106 -10.24 -2.01 19.84
C GLY A 106 -9.28 -1.23 20.74
N GLU A 107 -8.21 -0.63 20.19
CA GLU A 107 -7.17 0.08 20.94
C GLU A 107 -7.02 1.53 20.46
N GLU A 108 -7.18 2.49 21.39
CA GLU A 108 -7.04 3.92 21.14
C GLU A 108 -7.81 4.38 19.88
N ASP A 109 -7.14 5.06 18.95
CA ASP A 109 -7.64 5.41 17.62
C ASP A 109 -7.01 4.55 16.51
N THR A 110 -6.56 3.34 16.87
CA THR A 110 -5.86 2.46 15.93
C THR A 110 -6.85 1.72 15.04
N VAL A 111 -6.65 1.83 13.73
CA VAL A 111 -7.43 1.11 12.73
C VAL A 111 -6.52 0.29 11.81
N ARG A 112 -7.08 -0.74 11.18
CA ARG A 112 -6.38 -1.60 10.22
C ARG A 112 -7.18 -1.80 8.96
N CYS A 113 -6.49 -1.86 7.81
CA CYS A 113 -7.14 -2.16 6.55
C CYS A 113 -7.51 -3.64 6.48
N HIS A 114 -8.75 -3.96 6.09
CA HIS A 114 -9.17 -5.35 5.92
C HIS A 114 -8.41 -6.10 4.81
N TYR A 115 -7.84 -5.37 3.85
CA TYR A 115 -7.16 -5.96 2.70
C TYR A 115 -5.66 -6.11 2.94
N CYS A 116 -4.93 -5.01 3.18
CA CYS A 116 -3.47 -5.05 3.31
C CYS A 116 -2.98 -5.23 4.75
N ASP A 117 -3.88 -5.20 5.74
CA ASP A 117 -3.55 -5.22 7.18
C ASP A 117 -2.70 -4.04 7.68
N GLY A 118 -2.50 -3.02 6.82
CA GLY A 118 -1.82 -1.78 7.18
C GLY A 118 -2.54 -1.04 8.30
N GLY A 119 -1.81 -0.71 9.36
CA GLY A 119 -2.34 -0.05 10.56
C GLY A 119 -1.99 1.43 10.61
N LEU A 120 -2.97 2.26 10.99
CA LEU A 120 -2.83 3.70 11.24
C LEU A 120 -3.38 4.05 12.62
N ARG A 121 -2.81 5.08 13.25
CA ARG A 121 -3.17 5.61 14.57
C ARG A 121 -2.71 7.07 14.68
N ASN A 122 -3.06 7.74 15.78
CA ASN A 122 -2.75 9.15 16.04
C ASN A 122 -3.33 10.08 14.95
N TRP A 123 -4.62 9.92 14.65
CA TRP A 123 -5.30 10.69 13.61
C TRP A 123 -5.32 12.18 13.95
N GLU A 124 -4.85 13.00 13.01
CA GLU A 124 -4.92 14.45 13.10
C GLU A 124 -6.24 14.97 12.48
N PRO A 125 -6.75 16.14 12.93
CA PRO A 125 -8.00 16.70 12.38
C PRO A 125 -8.02 16.84 10.86
N LYS A 126 -6.86 17.07 10.23
CA LYS A 126 -6.75 17.27 8.77
C LYS A 126 -6.52 15.97 7.98
N ASP A 127 -6.37 14.84 8.65
CA ASP A 127 -6.07 13.58 7.99
C ASP A 127 -7.29 13.07 7.22
N ILE A 128 -7.08 12.73 5.96
CA ILE A 128 -8.12 12.14 5.11
C ILE A 128 -7.83 10.64 5.02
N PRO A 129 -8.71 9.74 5.50
CA PRO A 129 -8.42 8.31 5.56
C PRO A 129 -7.94 7.68 4.24
N TRP A 130 -8.53 8.09 3.12
CA TRP A 130 -8.09 7.63 1.80
C TRP A 130 -6.71 8.16 1.39
N GLU A 131 -6.35 9.40 1.76
CA GLU A 131 -5.03 9.96 1.47
C GLU A 131 -3.97 9.27 2.32
N GLU A 132 -4.21 9.12 3.62
CA GLU A 132 -3.26 8.45 4.52
C GLU A 132 -3.09 6.96 4.16
N HIS A 133 -4.17 6.28 3.76
CA HIS A 133 -4.07 4.90 3.27
C HIS A 133 -3.21 4.80 1.99
N ALA A 134 -3.42 5.69 1.01
CA ALA A 134 -2.64 5.71 -0.22
C ALA A 134 -1.17 6.11 0.03
N ARG A 135 -0.94 7.03 0.96
CA ARG A 135 0.39 7.51 1.34
C ARG A 135 1.23 6.42 1.98
N TRP A 136 0.69 5.74 2.99
CA TRP A 136 1.45 4.78 3.79
C TRP A 136 1.45 3.37 3.21
N PHE A 137 0.41 3.00 2.47
CA PHE A 137 0.29 1.67 1.85
C PHE A 137 -0.06 1.78 0.35
N PRO A 138 0.79 2.42 -0.48
CA PRO A 138 0.51 2.71 -1.88
C PRO A 138 0.27 1.46 -2.74
N PHE A 139 0.72 0.29 -2.28
CA PHE A 139 0.53 -0.97 -2.98
C PHE A 139 -0.70 -1.78 -2.52
N CYS A 140 -1.49 -1.24 -1.59
CA CYS A 140 -2.73 -1.86 -1.14
C CYS A 140 -3.69 -2.06 -2.32
N LYS A 141 -4.08 -3.31 -2.61
CA LYS A 141 -4.95 -3.62 -3.75
C LYS A 141 -6.35 -3.07 -3.60
N PHE A 142 -6.84 -2.94 -2.37
CA PHE A 142 -8.10 -2.27 -2.13
C PHE A 142 -8.03 -0.80 -2.55
N VAL A 143 -6.98 -0.05 -2.16
CA VAL A 143 -6.79 1.35 -2.57
C VAL A 143 -6.64 1.46 -4.08
N ILE A 144 -5.77 0.64 -4.69
CA ILE A 144 -5.58 0.63 -6.15
C ILE A 144 -6.91 0.37 -6.87
N LYS A 145 -7.71 -0.60 -6.39
CA LYS A 145 -9.00 -0.95 -7.00
C LYS A 145 -10.03 0.16 -6.86
N MET A 146 -10.08 0.83 -5.71
CA MET A 146 -11.13 1.81 -5.39
C MET A 146 -10.80 3.23 -5.85
N LYS A 147 -9.52 3.60 -5.90
CA LYS A 147 -9.05 4.96 -6.17
C LYS A 147 -8.19 5.09 -7.44
N GLY A 148 -7.58 4.00 -7.90
CA GLY A 148 -6.67 4.01 -9.05
C GLY A 148 -5.24 4.41 -8.69
N ARG A 149 -4.30 4.14 -9.62
CA ARG A 149 -2.87 4.47 -9.43
C ARG A 149 -2.59 5.97 -9.51
N GLU A 150 -3.26 6.69 -10.41
CA GLU A 150 -3.11 8.15 -10.56
C GLU A 150 -3.34 8.89 -9.24
N TYR A 151 -4.41 8.53 -8.52
CA TYR A 151 -4.69 9.07 -7.19
C TYR A 151 -3.55 8.78 -6.19
N ILE A 152 -3.01 7.56 -6.19
CA ILE A 152 -1.92 7.19 -5.28
C ILE A 152 -0.65 7.99 -5.60
N ASP A 153 -0.32 8.12 -6.89
CA ASP A 153 0.87 8.84 -7.35
C ASP A 153 0.77 10.34 -7.02
N GLU A 154 -0.41 10.96 -7.21
CA GLU A 154 -0.69 12.34 -6.80
C GLU A 154 -0.44 12.57 -5.30
N ILE A 155 -0.92 11.67 -4.44
CA ILE A 155 -0.72 11.76 -2.99
C ILE A 155 0.76 11.59 -2.62
N ARG A 156 1.47 10.63 -3.22
CA ARG A 156 2.91 10.46 -2.99
C ARG A 156 3.69 11.73 -3.33
N ILE A 157 3.46 12.30 -4.52
CA ILE A 157 4.12 13.53 -4.97
C ILE A 157 3.80 14.69 -4.03
N LYS A 158 2.54 14.87 -3.64
CA LYS A 158 2.12 15.92 -2.70
C LYS A 158 2.92 15.85 -1.39
N HIS A 159 3.15 14.65 -0.85
CA HIS A 159 3.90 14.47 0.39
C HIS A 159 5.41 14.61 0.23
N GLU A 160 5.98 14.16 -0.90
CA GLU A 160 7.39 14.39 -1.23
C GLU A 160 7.70 15.88 -1.39
N VAL A 161 6.86 16.62 -2.12
CA VAL A 161 7.02 18.08 -2.26
C VAL A 161 6.90 18.77 -0.90
N PHE A 162 5.93 18.38 -0.08
CA PHE A 162 5.75 18.99 1.24
C PHE A 162 6.91 18.70 2.20
N SER A 163 7.52 17.51 2.15
CA SER A 163 8.67 17.17 2.96
C SER A 163 9.91 18.00 2.55
N VAL A 164 10.11 18.22 1.25
CA VAL A 164 11.16 19.09 0.71
C VAL A 164 10.94 20.55 1.10
N LEU A 165 9.71 21.07 1.00
CA LEU A 165 9.41 22.44 1.40
C LEU A 165 9.67 22.66 2.89
N LYS A 166 9.29 21.71 3.76
CA LYS A 166 9.58 21.79 5.20
C LYS A 166 11.08 21.76 5.53
N SER A 167 11.88 20.99 4.79
CA SER A 167 13.34 20.92 5.02
C SER A 167 14.06 22.20 4.56
N THR A 168 13.60 22.83 3.48
CA THR A 168 14.17 24.09 2.96
C THR A 168 13.77 25.33 3.77
N SER A 169 12.56 25.37 4.34
CA SER A 169 12.13 26.48 5.22
C SER A 169 12.88 26.54 6.55
N SER A 170 13.64 25.50 6.92
CA SER A 170 14.47 25.50 8.13
C SER A 170 15.84 26.19 7.94
N HIS A 171 16.16 26.70 6.74
CA HIS A 171 17.45 27.35 6.41
C HIS A 171 17.35 28.86 6.14
N VAL A 172 16.36 29.56 6.72
CA VAL A 172 16.39 31.03 6.79
C VAL A 172 16.76 31.43 8.22
N PHE A 173 18.06 31.51 8.49
CA PHE A 173 18.56 32.22 9.67
C PHE A 173 18.63 33.71 9.35
N PHE A 174 18.10 34.52 10.28
CA PHE A 174 18.21 35.98 10.33
C PHE A 174 19.68 36.46 10.34
#